data_AF-A0AAV2HCH1-F1
#
_entry.id   AF-A0AAV2HCH1-F1
#
_cell.length_a   1.000
_cell.length_b   1.000
_cell.length_c   1.000
_cell.angle_alpha   90.00
_cell.angle_beta   90.00
_cell.angle_gamma   90.00
#
_symmetry.space_group_name_H-M   'P 1'
#
loop_
_entity.id
_entity.type
_entity.pdbx_description
1 polymer ?
#
loop_
_entity_poly.entity_id
_entity_poly.type
_entity_poly.pdbx_seq_one_letter_code
_entity_poly.pdbx_strand_id
1 'polypeptide(L)'
;MEEYYDMDTDDHRYGTQLLILPPQLHPTRQKKPSPNTEININIVLIDSVSHQHFFRSLRKTVQVLENMNPLPDPLASLFDFELVQAVRSRTFESLQVMFSGEIDPLVKPFGTQEIPPEPLKVSHLLGKFKRKGYSTLWLEDLCYLWEWGIAKDLHFLKKGSTKTDTWRRMWSKLAESNVDSIDVTLSMCEILKVNGVHDHFHGPDAVCFNGKHQHEYLLDYLHLFQTSMEAMKQPFFTFTMTNVGHEDTGRRIQTLDDALAHYLQSAASLQNTLTIVFSDHGNAYGKYIQEINEARIELFHPFMFFIIPSTVANKLGVNSMRSLGLNTHRIISFLDLYYTLRYLVDSYNTSIPPGDKKYKISYRGLFDVVDVNRTCNDIPRIMPNLCICQDFDLSLTNDTANNLFAYFALGQLNNDIQRQLLKSSKVNPIAFLNCQRLMLFGVQNVRKSYGKNGTEMLKMDLHVQEGEIFFVAIIITYDYQKTSYAAVLDMYDRLTPYSKFSACADDIDLALCVCDTSKPRRVSASARQVQQFDDYSTMALLPNFKPVVRSLNSDGNCMILVTIKHANGAVIFTANTCKDKRFSLSTQLDSKIMYSVSPTGVIMPGGMVAVGLLYSEQSSDWLFSINVECNMLRV
;
A
#
# COMPACT_ATOMS: atom_id res chain seq x y z
N MET A 1 10.27 -17.68 36.68
CA MET A 1 9.83 -19.08 36.80
C MET A 1 9.53 -19.54 35.38
N GLU A 2 10.51 -19.64 34.48
CA GLU A 2 11.78 -20.39 34.53
C GLU A 2 11.59 -21.85 34.93
N GLU A 3 12.21 -22.71 34.11
CA GLU A 3 12.25 -24.19 34.11
C GLU A 3 11.12 -24.90 33.34
N TYR A 4 11.39 -25.23 32.07
CA TYR A 4 11.62 -26.62 31.64
C TYR A 4 11.91 -26.66 30.14
N TYR A 5 13.20 -26.63 29.76
CA TYR A 5 13.73 -27.23 28.53
C TYR A 5 15.22 -27.41 28.72
N ASP A 6 15.61 -28.50 29.37
CA ASP A 6 16.95 -29.05 29.20
C ASP A 6 16.88 -30.56 29.36
N MET A 7 16.72 -31.26 28.23
CA MET A 7 17.17 -32.62 27.98
C MET A 7 17.06 -32.87 26.47
N ASP A 8 18.11 -32.51 25.75
CA ASP A 8 18.58 -33.33 24.62
C ASP A 8 20.10 -33.13 24.49
N THR A 9 20.82 -33.91 25.29
CA THR A 9 22.25 -34.16 25.12
C THR A 9 22.43 -35.17 23.99
N ASP A 10 22.43 -34.70 22.76
CA ASP A 10 23.16 -35.32 21.66
C ASP A 10 23.54 -34.22 20.65
N ASP A 11 24.78 -33.73 20.75
CA ASP A 11 25.38 -32.72 19.86
C ASP A 11 25.75 -33.37 18.50
N HIS A 12 24.76 -34.00 17.87
CA HIS A 12 24.82 -34.37 16.47
C HIS A 12 24.20 -33.21 15.70
N ARG A 13 25.06 -32.37 15.08
CA ARG A 13 24.62 -31.41 14.07
C ARG A 13 24.13 -32.18 12.85
N TYR A 14 22.86 -32.58 12.87
CA TYR A 14 22.21 -33.12 11.67
C TYR A 14 22.19 -32.04 10.59
N GLY A 15 22.74 -32.34 9.42
CA GLY A 15 22.55 -31.49 8.24
C GLY A 15 21.14 -31.68 7.72
N THR A 16 20.37 -30.59 7.59
CA THR A 16 19.02 -30.63 7.04
C THR A 16 19.06 -30.33 5.55
N GLN A 17 18.62 -31.25 4.69
CA GLN A 17 18.53 -31.00 3.24
C GLN A 17 17.08 -30.76 2.79
N LEU A 18 16.82 -29.68 2.05
CA LEU A 18 15.55 -29.47 1.35
C LEU A 18 15.64 -30.08 -0.05
N LEU A 19 14.77 -31.06 -0.31
CA LEU A 19 14.67 -31.73 -1.61
C LEU A 19 13.40 -31.26 -2.32
N ILE A 20 13.56 -30.74 -3.53
CA ILE A 20 12.44 -30.46 -4.42
C ILE A 20 12.02 -31.79 -5.05
N LEU A 21 10.83 -32.28 -4.65
CA LEU A 21 10.24 -33.47 -5.22
C LEU A 21 9.24 -33.08 -6.33
N PRO A 22 9.02 -33.96 -7.33
CA PRO A 22 7.95 -33.77 -8.28
C PRO A 22 6.61 -33.53 -7.59
N PRO A 23 5.77 -32.61 -8.12
CA PRO A 23 4.47 -32.33 -7.52
C PRO A 23 3.60 -33.59 -7.47
N GLN A 24 2.82 -33.74 -6.41
CA GLN A 24 1.81 -34.79 -6.33
C GLN A 24 0.58 -34.37 -7.12
N LEU A 25 0.54 -34.76 -8.39
CA LEU A 25 -0.53 -34.39 -9.31
C LEU A 25 -1.66 -35.39 -9.19
N HIS A 26 -2.82 -34.94 -8.72
CA HIS A 26 -4.05 -35.72 -8.77
C HIS A 26 -4.81 -35.40 -10.06
N PRO A 27 -5.05 -36.38 -10.95
CA PRO A 27 -5.85 -36.15 -12.15
C PRO A 27 -7.24 -35.68 -11.74
N THR A 28 -7.61 -34.44 -12.05
CA THR A 28 -8.98 -33.96 -11.85
C THR A 28 -9.90 -34.78 -12.75
N ARG A 29 -10.68 -35.69 -12.14
CA ARG A 29 -11.75 -36.45 -12.81
C ARG A 29 -12.93 -35.53 -13.16
N GLN A 30 -12.76 -34.49 -13.98
CA GLN A 30 -13.90 -33.78 -14.58
C GLN A 30 -13.59 -33.27 -16.00
N LYS A 31 -14.48 -33.70 -16.92
CA LYS A 31 -14.64 -33.43 -18.36
C LYS A 31 -13.38 -33.49 -19.23
N LYS A 32 -13.48 -34.25 -20.33
CA LYS A 32 -12.50 -34.22 -21.43
C LYS A 32 -12.16 -32.75 -21.74
N PRO A 33 -10.88 -32.36 -21.76
CA PRO A 33 -10.50 -31.02 -22.15
C PRO A 33 -11.12 -30.71 -23.50
N SER A 34 -11.70 -29.52 -23.63
CA SER A 34 -12.19 -29.01 -24.91
C SER A 34 -11.05 -29.12 -25.94
N PRO A 35 -11.31 -29.54 -27.19
CA PRO A 35 -10.28 -29.67 -28.23
C PRO A 35 -9.51 -28.37 -28.53
N ASN A 36 -10.02 -27.21 -28.12
CA ASN A 36 -9.22 -25.99 -28.00
C ASN A 36 -8.48 -26.04 -26.66
N THR A 37 -7.18 -26.36 -26.68
CA THR A 37 -6.32 -26.30 -25.49
C THR A 37 -6.35 -24.88 -24.92
N GLU A 38 -6.81 -24.74 -23.69
CA GLU A 38 -6.89 -23.44 -23.00
C GLU A 38 -5.46 -22.93 -22.72
N ILE A 39 -5.25 -21.60 -22.72
CA ILE A 39 -3.92 -20.99 -22.49
C ILE A 39 -3.58 -21.09 -21.00
N ASN A 40 -2.45 -21.71 -20.65
CA ASN A 40 -1.96 -21.73 -19.26
C ASN A 40 -1.55 -20.31 -18.84
N ILE A 41 -1.75 -19.98 -17.56
CA ILE A 41 -1.40 -18.67 -17.02
C ILE A 41 -0.30 -18.84 -15.99
N ASN A 42 0.78 -18.09 -16.17
CA ASN A 42 1.85 -17.98 -15.21
C ASN A 42 2.05 -16.53 -14.79
N ILE A 43 1.88 -16.24 -13.50
CA ILE A 43 2.13 -14.93 -12.91
C ILE A 43 3.34 -15.04 -11.97
N VAL A 44 4.34 -14.19 -12.21
CA VAL A 44 5.50 -14.00 -11.33
C VAL A 44 5.51 -12.55 -10.84
N LEU A 45 5.22 -12.36 -9.56
CA LEU A 45 5.28 -11.09 -8.88
C LEU A 45 6.64 -10.95 -8.18
N ILE A 46 7.39 -9.91 -8.49
CA ILE A 46 8.60 -9.52 -7.75
C ILE A 46 8.25 -8.28 -6.95
N ASP A 47 8.01 -8.44 -5.66
CA ASP A 47 7.44 -7.37 -4.83
C ASP A 47 8.48 -6.25 -4.63
N SER A 48 8.01 -5.00 -4.63
CA SER A 48 8.77 -3.79 -4.27
C SER A 48 9.90 -3.43 -5.24
N VAL A 49 9.69 -3.60 -6.54
CA VAL A 49 10.69 -3.31 -7.58
C VAL A 49 10.10 -2.42 -8.68
N SER A 50 10.58 -1.17 -8.74
CA SER A 50 10.19 -0.23 -9.80
C SER A 50 10.72 -0.67 -11.16
N HIS A 51 10.14 -0.11 -12.24
CA HIS A 51 10.61 -0.34 -13.60
C HIS A 51 12.11 -0.05 -13.73
N GLN A 52 12.52 1.15 -13.32
CA GLN A 52 13.94 1.52 -13.35
C GLN A 52 14.82 0.68 -12.43
N HIS A 53 14.30 0.25 -11.27
CA HIS A 53 15.05 -0.62 -10.36
C HIS A 53 15.31 -2.00 -10.99
N PHE A 54 14.32 -2.59 -11.68
CA PHE A 54 14.47 -3.85 -12.40
C PHE A 54 15.63 -3.79 -13.39
N PHE A 55 15.67 -2.78 -14.27
CA PHE A 55 16.73 -2.63 -15.27
C PHE A 55 18.12 -2.37 -14.66
N ARG A 56 18.19 -1.69 -13.52
CA ARG A 56 19.46 -1.43 -12.82
C ARG A 56 20.02 -2.69 -12.15
N SER A 57 19.15 -3.48 -11.52
CA SER A 57 19.54 -4.55 -10.59
C SER A 57 19.53 -5.96 -11.18
N LEU A 58 18.76 -6.22 -12.25
CA LEU A 58 18.55 -7.56 -12.82
C LEU A 58 19.08 -7.65 -14.26
N ARG A 59 20.37 -7.34 -14.45
CA ARG A 59 20.96 -7.16 -15.79
C ARG A 59 21.00 -8.44 -16.62
N LYS A 60 21.24 -9.60 -16.01
CA LYS A 60 21.25 -10.89 -16.72
C LYS A 60 19.85 -11.26 -17.16
N THR A 61 18.86 -10.99 -16.31
CA THR A 61 17.44 -11.16 -16.61
C THR A 61 17.01 -10.27 -17.78
N VAL A 62 17.38 -8.99 -17.75
CA VAL A 62 17.15 -8.05 -18.86
C VAL A 62 17.76 -8.56 -20.16
N GLN A 63 19.02 -9.02 -20.12
CA GLN A 63 19.67 -9.59 -21.29
C GLN A 63 18.92 -10.80 -21.84
N VAL A 64 18.40 -11.68 -20.98
CA VAL A 64 17.57 -12.82 -21.43
C VAL A 64 16.29 -12.33 -22.08
N LEU A 65 15.59 -11.36 -21.49
CA LEU A 65 14.36 -10.78 -22.03
C LEU A 65 14.59 -10.15 -23.41
N GLU A 66 15.61 -9.31 -23.56
CA GLU A 66 15.98 -8.67 -24.84
C GLU A 66 16.28 -9.69 -25.94
N ASN A 67 16.85 -10.84 -25.57
CA ASN A 67 17.18 -11.93 -26.48
C ASN A 67 16.02 -12.92 -26.76
N MET A 68 14.80 -12.68 -26.26
CA MET A 68 13.65 -13.56 -26.56
C MET A 68 13.02 -13.34 -27.93
N ASN A 69 13.21 -12.15 -28.51
CA ASN A 69 12.59 -11.74 -29.77
C ASN A 69 13.56 -11.60 -30.98
N PRO A 70 14.62 -12.44 -31.15
CA PRO A 70 15.52 -12.32 -32.28
C PRO A 70 14.82 -12.78 -33.56
N LEU A 71 14.89 -11.97 -34.61
CA LEU A 71 14.46 -12.37 -35.95
C LEU A 71 15.46 -13.40 -36.53
N PRO A 72 15.03 -14.38 -37.34
CA PRO A 72 13.69 -14.55 -37.93
C PRO A 72 12.72 -15.46 -37.17
N ASP A 73 13.15 -16.17 -36.13
CA ASP A 73 12.33 -17.15 -35.38
C ASP A 73 12.41 -16.87 -33.87
N PRO A 74 11.51 -16.02 -33.33
CA PRO A 74 11.54 -15.66 -31.93
C PRO A 74 11.09 -16.83 -31.05
N LEU A 75 11.78 -17.03 -29.92
CA LEU A 75 11.37 -18.00 -28.90
C LEU A 75 9.99 -17.62 -28.32
N ALA A 76 9.80 -16.34 -28.04
CA ALA A 76 8.55 -15.75 -27.57
C ALA A 76 8.49 -14.26 -27.94
N SER A 77 7.28 -13.72 -28.11
CA SER A 77 7.08 -12.28 -28.16
C SER A 77 7.15 -11.69 -26.75
N LEU A 78 8.02 -10.70 -26.56
CA LEU A 78 8.11 -9.92 -25.32
C LEU A 78 7.39 -8.58 -25.49
N PHE A 79 6.56 -8.22 -24.51
CA PHE A 79 5.98 -6.89 -24.37
C PHE A 79 6.37 -6.28 -23.03
N ASP A 80 7.19 -5.24 -23.05
CA ASP A 80 7.51 -4.38 -21.91
C ASP A 80 6.48 -3.25 -21.82
N PHE A 81 5.70 -3.22 -20.74
CA PHE A 81 4.77 -2.13 -20.48
C PHE A 81 5.49 -1.05 -19.68
N GLU A 82 5.88 0.01 -20.40
CA GLU A 82 6.76 1.06 -19.87
C GLU A 82 6.05 1.98 -18.87
N LEU A 83 4.72 2.05 -18.87
CA LEU A 83 3.92 3.01 -18.10
C LEU A 83 2.85 2.33 -17.23
N VAL A 84 3.28 1.46 -16.31
CA VAL A 84 2.40 0.85 -15.31
C VAL A 84 2.29 1.74 -14.07
N GLN A 85 1.08 2.17 -13.74
CA GLN A 85 0.81 2.95 -12.53
C GLN A 85 0.35 2.01 -11.39
N ALA A 86 1.05 2.04 -10.27
CA ALA A 86 0.64 1.34 -9.07
C ALA A 86 -0.62 1.96 -8.45
N VAL A 87 -1.47 1.10 -7.90
CA VAL A 87 -2.72 1.48 -7.23
C VAL A 87 -2.44 2.17 -5.89
N ARG A 88 -1.48 1.63 -5.15
CA ARG A 88 -0.98 2.12 -3.85
C ARG A 88 0.49 1.74 -3.71
N SER A 89 1.14 2.29 -2.68
CA SER A 89 2.51 2.02 -2.23
C SER A 89 2.69 0.69 -1.48
N ARG A 90 1.76 -0.26 -1.63
CA ARG A 90 1.76 -1.57 -0.94
C ARG A 90 1.02 -2.65 -1.74
N THR A 91 1.30 -3.91 -1.39
CA THR A 91 0.85 -5.12 -2.10
C THR A 91 -0.64 -5.37 -2.13
N PHE A 92 -1.32 -5.27 -0.99
CA PHE A 92 -2.70 -5.76 -0.83
C PHE A 92 -3.66 -5.18 -1.88
N GLU A 93 -3.67 -3.87 -2.10
CA GLU A 93 -4.59 -3.25 -3.05
C GLU A 93 -4.27 -3.58 -4.50
N SER A 94 -2.99 -3.69 -4.86
CA SER A 94 -2.61 -4.15 -6.21
C SER A 94 -3.10 -5.57 -6.47
N LEU A 95 -2.97 -6.48 -5.50
CA LEU A 95 -3.50 -7.85 -5.61
C LEU A 95 -5.04 -7.89 -5.60
N GLN A 96 -5.69 -7.10 -4.74
CA GLN A 96 -7.15 -7.01 -4.71
C GLN A 96 -7.69 -6.60 -6.09
N VAL A 97 -7.09 -5.58 -6.71
CA VAL A 97 -7.47 -5.13 -8.05
C VAL A 97 -7.21 -6.22 -9.08
N MET A 98 -6.03 -6.84 -9.09
CA MET A 98 -5.69 -7.86 -10.08
C MET A 98 -6.59 -9.11 -9.99
N PHE A 99 -6.95 -9.56 -8.79
CA PHE A 99 -7.72 -10.79 -8.61
C PHE A 99 -9.24 -10.59 -8.61
N SER A 100 -9.74 -9.40 -8.26
CA SER A 100 -11.18 -9.19 -8.11
C SER A 100 -11.75 -8.10 -9.01
N GLY A 101 -10.90 -7.19 -9.51
CA GLY A 101 -11.31 -5.96 -10.17
C GLY A 101 -11.84 -4.90 -9.20
N GLU A 102 -11.91 -5.19 -7.90
CA GLU A 102 -12.46 -4.26 -6.92
C GLU A 102 -11.45 -3.19 -6.53
N ILE A 103 -11.87 -1.94 -6.65
CA ILE A 103 -11.15 -0.76 -6.19
C ILE A 103 -12.14 0.31 -5.72
N ASP A 104 -11.93 0.80 -4.51
CA ASP A 104 -12.55 2.03 -4.04
C ASP A 104 -11.48 3.04 -3.62
N PRO A 105 -11.14 4.02 -4.48
CA PRO A 105 -10.18 5.07 -4.16
C PRO A 105 -10.55 5.96 -2.97
N LEU A 106 -11.83 5.97 -2.57
CA LEU A 106 -12.36 6.87 -1.53
C LEU A 106 -12.44 6.19 -0.17
N VAL A 107 -12.31 4.86 -0.10
CA VAL A 107 -12.30 4.14 1.17
C VAL A 107 -11.02 4.46 1.93
N LYS A 108 -11.17 4.79 3.22
CA LYS A 108 -10.03 4.97 4.12
C LYS A 108 -9.21 3.67 4.16
N PRO A 109 -7.93 3.70 3.75
CA PRO A 109 -7.07 2.53 3.80
C PRO A 109 -6.83 2.14 5.26
N PHE A 110 -6.72 0.84 5.50
CA PHE A 110 -6.23 0.30 6.77
C PHE A 110 -4.71 0.53 6.87
N GLY A 111 -4.14 0.58 8.06
CA GLY A 111 -2.69 0.74 8.25
C GLY A 111 -1.89 -0.47 7.75
N THR A 112 -0.65 -0.29 7.29
CA THR A 112 0.14 -1.40 6.72
C THR A 112 0.40 -2.55 7.71
N GLN A 113 0.43 -2.27 9.01
CA GLN A 113 0.55 -3.31 10.06
C GLN A 113 -0.80 -3.83 10.53
N GLU A 114 -1.91 -3.21 10.13
CA GLU A 114 -3.24 -3.70 10.45
C GLU A 114 -3.58 -4.91 9.58
N ILE A 115 -4.47 -5.77 10.09
CA ILE A 115 -5.10 -6.81 9.28
C ILE A 115 -6.10 -6.10 8.37
N PRO A 116 -6.13 -6.42 7.06
CA PRO A 116 -7.14 -5.87 6.17
C PRO A 116 -8.56 -6.09 6.75
N PRO A 117 -9.53 -5.19 6.52
CA PRO A 117 -10.89 -5.39 7.02
C PRO A 117 -11.55 -6.65 6.45
N GLU A 118 -11.23 -6.96 5.19
CA GLU A 118 -11.74 -8.11 4.44
C GLU A 118 -10.58 -8.83 3.76
N PRO A 119 -10.62 -10.17 3.64
CA PRO A 119 -9.58 -10.93 2.97
C PRO A 119 -9.56 -10.64 1.46
N LEU A 120 -8.41 -10.89 0.81
CA LEU A 120 -8.29 -10.82 -0.64
C LEU A 120 -9.33 -11.72 -1.32
N LYS A 121 -10.03 -11.16 -2.30
CA LYS A 121 -11.08 -11.87 -3.04
C LYS A 121 -10.51 -12.68 -4.21
N VAL A 122 -9.52 -13.52 -3.93
CA VAL A 122 -8.78 -14.34 -4.91
C VAL A 122 -9.72 -15.22 -5.75
N SER A 123 -10.77 -15.76 -5.13
CA SER A 123 -11.75 -16.63 -5.79
C SER A 123 -12.58 -15.94 -6.89
N HIS A 124 -12.61 -14.61 -6.96
CA HIS A 124 -13.31 -13.88 -8.04
C HIS A 124 -12.73 -14.22 -9.41
N LEU A 125 -11.40 -14.22 -9.54
CA LEU A 125 -10.70 -14.61 -10.75
C LEU A 125 -10.38 -16.11 -10.75
N LEU A 126 -9.74 -16.64 -9.69
CA LEU A 126 -9.33 -18.05 -9.68
C LEU A 126 -10.52 -18.99 -9.74
N GLY A 127 -11.68 -18.64 -9.16
CA GLY A 127 -12.90 -19.43 -9.29
C GLY A 127 -13.40 -19.54 -10.73
N LYS A 128 -13.16 -18.54 -11.59
CA LYS A 128 -13.48 -18.63 -13.03
C LYS A 128 -12.58 -19.65 -13.71
N PHE A 129 -11.27 -19.62 -13.45
CA PHE A 129 -10.30 -20.58 -13.99
C PHE A 129 -10.58 -21.99 -13.46
N LYS A 130 -10.89 -22.11 -12.16
CA LYS A 130 -11.20 -23.39 -11.53
C LYS A 130 -12.43 -24.06 -12.15
N ARG A 131 -13.47 -23.29 -12.50
CA ARG A 131 -14.65 -23.79 -13.24
C ARG A 131 -14.34 -24.26 -14.67
N LYS A 132 -13.23 -23.81 -15.26
CA LYS A 132 -12.72 -24.29 -16.55
C LYS A 132 -11.82 -25.52 -16.41
N GLY A 133 -11.52 -25.94 -15.18
CA GLY A 133 -10.73 -27.14 -14.90
C GLY A 133 -9.26 -26.87 -14.66
N TYR A 134 -8.86 -25.61 -14.45
CA TYR A 134 -7.47 -25.25 -14.14
C TYR A 134 -7.06 -25.79 -12.77
N SER A 135 -5.82 -26.27 -12.69
CA SER A 135 -5.13 -26.44 -11.42
C SER A 135 -4.48 -25.13 -11.00
N THR A 136 -4.56 -24.78 -9.72
CA THR A 136 -4.12 -23.48 -9.20
C THR A 136 -3.03 -23.64 -8.15
N LEU A 137 -1.89 -22.99 -8.37
CA LEU A 137 -0.73 -23.03 -7.46
C LEU A 137 -0.40 -21.62 -6.99
N TRP A 138 -0.20 -21.44 -5.68
CA TRP A 138 0.29 -20.18 -5.10
C TRP A 138 1.62 -20.40 -4.39
N LEU A 139 2.68 -19.76 -4.86
CA LEU A 139 4.01 -19.85 -4.26
C LEU A 139 4.44 -18.50 -3.70
N GLU A 140 5.01 -18.46 -2.49
CA GLU A 140 5.66 -17.27 -1.96
C GLU A 140 6.86 -17.61 -1.06
N ASP A 141 7.76 -16.64 -0.84
CA ASP A 141 8.95 -16.75 0.03
C ASP A 141 8.72 -16.21 1.46
N LEU A 142 7.47 -16.07 1.88
CA LEU A 142 7.11 -15.69 3.23
C LEU A 142 6.66 -16.89 4.07
N CYS A 143 6.83 -16.77 5.38
CA CYS A 143 6.39 -17.81 6.30
C CYS A 143 4.87 -17.78 6.46
N TYR A 144 4.19 -18.85 6.04
CA TYR A 144 2.73 -19.02 6.21
C TYR A 144 2.25 -19.02 7.68
N LEU A 145 3.16 -19.10 8.65
CA LEU A 145 2.85 -18.99 10.09
C LEU A 145 3.12 -17.59 10.66
N TRP A 146 3.48 -16.63 9.82
CA TRP A 146 3.82 -15.26 10.19
C TRP A 146 2.86 -14.24 9.58
N GLU A 147 2.82 -13.03 10.13
CA GLU A 147 1.76 -12.04 9.91
C GLU A 147 1.76 -11.33 8.54
N TRP A 148 2.52 -11.84 7.57
CA TRP A 148 2.67 -11.28 6.22
C TRP A 148 2.28 -12.30 5.14
N GLY A 149 2.25 -11.86 3.88
CA GLY A 149 1.95 -12.71 2.72
C GLY A 149 0.55 -13.32 2.74
N ILE A 150 0.42 -14.52 2.19
CA ILE A 150 -0.86 -15.21 2.02
C ILE A 150 -1.62 -15.40 3.35
N ALA A 151 -0.89 -15.47 4.45
CA ALA A 151 -1.44 -15.63 5.79
C ALA A 151 -2.21 -14.39 6.26
N LYS A 152 -1.65 -13.22 5.97
CA LYS A 152 -2.31 -11.92 6.14
C LYS A 152 -3.45 -11.76 5.16
N ASP A 153 -3.19 -12.03 3.88
CA ASP A 153 -4.12 -11.73 2.80
C ASP A 153 -5.40 -12.56 2.84
N LEU A 154 -5.33 -13.81 3.31
CA LEU A 154 -6.48 -14.72 3.41
C LEU A 154 -7.04 -14.86 4.83
N HIS A 155 -6.55 -14.08 5.79
CA HIS A 155 -7.06 -13.99 7.16
C HIS A 155 -7.10 -15.34 7.93
N PHE A 156 -6.14 -16.24 7.72
CA PHE A 156 -6.13 -17.52 8.44
C PHE A 156 -5.30 -17.52 9.73
N LEU A 157 -4.51 -16.47 9.99
CA LEU A 157 -3.85 -16.25 11.28
C LEU A 157 -4.79 -15.60 12.29
N LYS A 158 -4.78 -16.16 13.51
CA LYS A 158 -5.55 -15.64 14.64
C LYS A 158 -4.71 -15.75 15.91
N LYS A 159 -4.54 -14.62 16.60
CA LYS A 159 -3.79 -14.53 17.87
C LYS A 159 -4.28 -15.57 18.88
N GLY A 160 -3.35 -16.29 19.51
CA GLY A 160 -3.63 -17.32 20.51
C GLY A 160 -4.08 -18.68 19.95
N SER A 161 -4.08 -18.87 18.63
CA SER A 161 -4.40 -20.17 18.03
C SER A 161 -3.24 -21.15 18.10
N THR A 162 -3.55 -22.44 18.17
CA THR A 162 -2.55 -23.50 18.02
C THR A 162 -2.05 -23.59 16.57
N LYS A 163 -0.88 -24.22 16.35
CA LYS A 163 -0.36 -24.52 15.00
C LYS A 163 -1.35 -25.40 14.21
N THR A 164 -1.98 -26.37 14.86
CA THR A 164 -2.96 -27.28 14.26
C THR A 164 -4.21 -26.54 13.78
N ASP A 165 -4.73 -25.60 14.58
CA ASP A 165 -5.90 -24.81 14.18
C ASP A 165 -5.57 -23.86 13.04
N THR A 166 -4.37 -23.28 13.06
CA THR A 166 -3.85 -22.44 11.97
C THR A 166 -3.73 -23.25 10.68
N TRP A 167 -3.18 -24.46 10.76
CA TRP A 167 -3.09 -25.38 9.62
C TRP A 167 -4.46 -25.69 9.00
N ARG A 168 -5.46 -26.04 9.83
CA ARG A 168 -6.82 -26.31 9.34
C ARG A 168 -7.46 -25.09 8.68
N ARG A 169 -7.32 -23.91 9.29
CA ARG A 169 -7.86 -22.66 8.73
C ARG A 169 -7.18 -22.28 7.42
N MET A 170 -5.87 -22.43 7.33
CA MET A 170 -5.11 -22.18 6.10
C MET A 170 -5.70 -22.99 4.94
N TRP A 171 -5.81 -24.30 5.08
CA TRP A 171 -6.36 -25.14 4.01
C TRP A 171 -7.84 -24.84 3.70
N SER A 172 -8.64 -24.47 4.71
CA SER A 172 -10.02 -23.98 4.46
C SER A 172 -10.02 -22.72 3.61
N LYS A 173 -9.19 -21.73 3.94
CA LYS A 173 -9.11 -20.45 3.25
C LYS A 173 -8.51 -20.56 1.85
N LEU A 174 -7.54 -21.44 1.65
CA LEU A 174 -7.02 -21.78 0.32
C LEU A 174 -8.11 -22.40 -0.56
N ALA A 175 -8.89 -23.35 -0.02
CA ALA A 175 -10.00 -23.96 -0.74
C ALA A 175 -11.11 -22.95 -1.10
N GLU A 176 -11.51 -22.08 -0.16
CA GLU A 176 -12.44 -20.96 -0.39
C GLU A 176 -11.92 -19.99 -1.47
N SER A 177 -10.60 -19.85 -1.57
CA SER A 177 -9.91 -18.97 -2.53
C SER A 177 -9.62 -19.64 -3.88
N ASN A 178 -10.03 -20.90 -4.06
CA ASN A 178 -9.70 -21.72 -5.24
C ASN A 178 -8.20 -21.87 -5.49
N VAL A 179 -7.39 -22.02 -4.44
CA VAL A 179 -5.97 -22.38 -4.50
C VAL A 179 -5.81 -23.85 -4.15
N ASP A 180 -5.26 -24.67 -5.05
CA ASP A 180 -5.12 -26.11 -4.83
C ASP A 180 -3.92 -26.45 -3.94
N SER A 181 -2.81 -25.74 -4.12
CA SER A 181 -1.60 -25.97 -3.31
C SER A 181 -0.74 -24.73 -3.14
N ILE A 182 0.12 -24.81 -2.12
CA ILE A 182 1.19 -23.85 -1.84
C ILE A 182 2.59 -24.50 -1.78
N ASP A 183 2.63 -25.84 -1.79
CA ASP A 183 3.83 -26.69 -1.91
C ASP A 183 5.10 -26.15 -1.23
N VAL A 184 6.10 -25.73 -2.02
CA VAL A 184 7.41 -25.30 -1.50
C VAL A 184 7.32 -24.11 -0.53
N THR A 185 6.24 -23.30 -0.59
CA THR A 185 5.94 -22.25 0.39
C THR A 185 5.91 -22.78 1.83
N LEU A 186 5.51 -24.04 2.03
CA LEU A 186 5.50 -24.69 3.35
C LEU A 186 6.89 -24.79 3.98
N SER A 187 7.95 -24.76 3.17
CA SER A 187 9.34 -24.80 3.66
C SER A 187 9.87 -23.43 4.13
N MET A 188 9.21 -22.32 3.75
CA MET A 188 9.73 -20.96 3.95
C MET A 188 9.89 -20.60 5.42
N CYS A 189 9.01 -21.10 6.29
CA CYS A 189 9.15 -20.89 7.72
C CYS A 189 10.43 -21.50 8.29
N GLU A 190 10.85 -22.67 7.82
CA GLU A 190 12.10 -23.29 8.30
C GLU A 190 13.33 -22.60 7.69
N ILE A 191 13.25 -22.20 6.42
CA ILE A 191 14.31 -21.42 5.76
C ILE A 191 14.55 -20.11 6.53
N LEU A 192 13.51 -19.33 6.79
CA LEU A 192 13.62 -18.04 7.50
C LEU A 192 14.12 -18.24 8.95
N LYS A 193 13.63 -19.27 9.64
CA LYS A 193 14.08 -19.62 10.99
C LYS A 193 15.58 -19.95 11.04
N VAL A 194 16.12 -20.69 10.08
CA VAL A 194 17.58 -20.97 10.01
C VAL A 194 18.39 -19.69 9.76
N ASN A 195 17.80 -18.68 9.11
CA ASN A 195 18.39 -17.36 8.93
C ASN A 195 18.14 -16.41 10.13
N GLY A 196 17.54 -16.90 11.22
CA GLY A 196 17.32 -16.12 12.45
C GLY A 196 16.24 -15.05 12.35
N VAL A 197 15.33 -15.13 11.36
CA VAL A 197 14.29 -14.14 11.11
C VAL A 197 12.91 -14.78 10.88
N HIS A 198 11.84 -14.02 11.04
CA HIS A 198 10.46 -14.47 10.75
C HIS A 198 9.96 -14.01 9.38
N ASP A 199 10.49 -12.90 8.91
CA ASP A 199 10.37 -12.33 7.57
C ASP A 199 11.70 -11.69 7.21
N HIS A 200 11.89 -11.35 5.95
CA HIS A 200 13.14 -10.77 5.47
C HIS A 200 13.03 -9.28 5.12
N PHE A 201 11.99 -8.57 5.55
CA PHE A 201 11.80 -7.16 5.14
C PHE A 201 12.84 -6.19 5.74
N HIS A 202 13.53 -6.60 6.81
CA HIS A 202 14.51 -5.79 7.53
C HIS A 202 15.88 -6.48 7.65
N GLY A 203 16.20 -7.29 6.64
CA GLY A 203 17.37 -8.17 6.62
C GLY A 203 17.02 -9.63 6.86
N PRO A 204 17.98 -10.56 6.73
CA PRO A 204 19.40 -10.34 6.40
C PRO A 204 19.64 -9.93 4.93
N ASP A 205 20.89 -9.60 4.60
CA ASP A 205 21.34 -9.24 3.24
C ASP A 205 21.04 -10.35 2.21
N ALA A 206 20.98 -11.60 2.65
CA ALA A 206 20.58 -12.74 1.85
C ALA A 206 19.91 -13.80 2.73
N VAL A 207 18.82 -14.40 2.23
CA VAL A 207 18.19 -15.57 2.85
C VAL A 207 18.64 -16.80 2.09
N CYS A 208 19.35 -17.70 2.79
CA CYS A 208 19.94 -18.89 2.18
C CYS A 208 19.58 -20.15 2.94
N PHE A 209 19.48 -21.27 2.23
CA PHE A 209 19.32 -22.60 2.81
C PHE A 209 20.11 -23.59 1.98
N ASN A 210 20.95 -24.42 2.61
CA ASN A 210 21.81 -25.40 1.94
C ASN A 210 22.60 -24.89 0.71
N GLY A 211 23.14 -23.68 0.81
CA GLY A 211 23.97 -23.09 -0.23
C GLY A 211 23.20 -22.51 -1.43
N LYS A 212 21.87 -22.45 -1.37
CA LYS A 212 21.02 -21.77 -2.34
C LYS A 212 20.28 -20.59 -1.70
N HIS A 213 19.99 -19.56 -2.48
CA HIS A 213 19.06 -18.52 -2.08
C HIS A 213 17.62 -19.06 -2.02
N GLN A 214 16.81 -18.48 -1.13
CA GLN A 214 15.41 -18.90 -0.91
C GLN A 214 14.56 -18.90 -2.20
N HIS A 215 14.68 -17.86 -3.03
CA HIS A 215 13.93 -17.74 -4.28
C HIS A 215 14.29 -18.79 -5.33
N GLU A 216 15.50 -19.38 -5.28
CA GLU A 216 15.88 -20.46 -6.18
C GLU A 216 14.98 -21.69 -5.98
N TYR A 217 14.62 -22.01 -4.73
CA TYR A 217 13.72 -23.12 -4.44
C TYR A 217 12.31 -22.90 -5.00
N LEU A 218 11.83 -21.65 -4.97
CA LEU A 218 10.54 -21.29 -5.57
C LEU A 218 10.55 -21.49 -7.08
N LEU A 219 11.56 -20.93 -7.76
CA LEU A 219 11.66 -20.96 -9.22
C LEU A 219 11.92 -22.38 -9.74
N ASP A 220 12.77 -23.16 -9.07
CA ASP A 220 13.03 -24.57 -9.38
C ASP A 220 11.73 -25.40 -9.27
N TYR A 221 10.97 -25.23 -8.19
CA TYR A 221 9.70 -25.93 -8.00
C TYR A 221 8.65 -25.52 -9.04
N LEU A 222 8.53 -24.22 -9.29
CA LEU A 222 7.60 -23.66 -10.27
C LEU A 222 7.84 -24.24 -11.67
N HIS A 223 9.11 -24.29 -12.10
CA HIS A 223 9.48 -24.90 -13.38
C HIS A 223 9.09 -26.39 -13.44
N LEU A 224 9.38 -27.15 -12.38
CA LEU A 224 9.04 -28.57 -12.30
C LEU A 224 7.52 -28.81 -12.36
N PHE A 225 6.74 -27.97 -11.67
CA PHE A 225 5.29 -28.00 -11.72
C PHE A 225 4.76 -27.75 -13.12
N GLN A 226 5.17 -26.64 -13.75
CA GLN A 226 4.65 -26.22 -15.06
C GLN A 226 4.96 -27.22 -16.17
N THR A 227 6.19 -27.74 -16.20
CA THR A 227 6.61 -28.75 -17.20
C THR A 227 5.83 -30.06 -17.04
N SER A 228 5.58 -30.50 -15.79
CA SER A 228 4.76 -31.68 -15.51
C SER A 228 3.31 -31.48 -15.97
N MET A 229 2.76 -30.28 -15.76
CA MET A 229 1.37 -29.96 -16.14
C MET A 229 1.18 -29.86 -17.65
N GLU A 230 2.13 -29.25 -18.38
CA GLU A 230 2.12 -29.24 -19.84
C GLU A 230 2.23 -30.66 -20.41
N ALA A 231 3.12 -31.50 -19.86
CA ALA A 231 3.28 -32.89 -20.28
C ALA A 231 1.98 -33.71 -20.12
N MET A 232 1.22 -33.46 -19.06
CA MET A 232 -0.09 -34.08 -18.84
C MET A 232 -1.25 -33.39 -19.58
N LYS A 233 -1.01 -32.27 -20.26
CA LYS A 233 -2.04 -31.43 -20.89
C LYS A 233 -3.11 -30.96 -19.91
N GLN A 234 -2.73 -30.73 -18.66
CA GLN A 234 -3.61 -30.20 -17.63
C GLN A 234 -3.47 -28.66 -17.58
N PRO A 235 -4.54 -27.89 -17.83
CA PRO A 235 -4.47 -26.43 -17.75
C PRO A 235 -4.14 -25.99 -16.32
N PHE A 236 -3.31 -24.94 -16.21
CA PHE A 236 -2.88 -24.42 -14.92
C PHE A 236 -2.88 -22.88 -14.85
N PHE A 237 -3.04 -22.39 -13.62
CA PHE A 237 -2.80 -21.01 -13.22
C PHE A 237 -1.79 -21.02 -12.07
N THR A 238 -0.58 -20.51 -12.30
CA THR A 238 0.44 -20.37 -11.25
C THR A 238 0.55 -18.90 -10.86
N PHE A 239 0.54 -18.61 -9.57
CA PHE A 239 0.91 -17.31 -9.00
C PHE A 239 2.12 -17.51 -8.09
N THR A 240 3.25 -16.88 -8.41
CA THR A 240 4.47 -16.94 -7.61
C THR A 240 4.86 -15.54 -7.21
N MET A 241 5.09 -15.30 -5.92
CA MET A 241 5.50 -14.02 -5.38
C MET A 241 6.86 -14.14 -4.68
N THR A 242 7.81 -13.30 -5.08
CA THR A 242 9.08 -13.18 -4.37
C THR A 242 9.14 -11.82 -3.67
N ASN A 243 9.52 -11.81 -2.41
CA ASN A 243 9.66 -10.62 -1.57
C ASN A 243 11.13 -10.19 -1.42
N VAL A 244 12.04 -10.82 -2.18
CA VAL A 244 13.47 -10.50 -2.19
C VAL A 244 13.76 -9.01 -2.44
N GLY A 245 12.86 -8.29 -3.12
CA GLY A 245 12.93 -6.84 -3.37
C GLY A 245 12.53 -5.93 -2.21
N HIS A 246 11.92 -6.45 -1.13
CA HIS A 246 11.58 -5.69 0.09
C HIS A 246 12.82 -5.38 0.95
N GLU A 247 13.67 -4.47 0.48
CA GLU A 247 14.93 -4.12 1.14
C GLU A 247 15.41 -2.70 0.84
N ASP A 248 16.29 -2.18 1.69
CA ASP A 248 16.68 -0.77 1.73
C ASP A 248 17.96 -0.42 0.95
N THR A 249 18.69 -1.39 0.42
CA THR A 249 20.03 -1.23 -0.19
C THR A 249 20.08 -1.43 -1.72
N GLY A 250 19.12 -2.12 -2.32
CA GLY A 250 19.12 -2.54 -3.72
C GLY A 250 20.09 -3.68 -4.04
N ARG A 251 20.65 -4.37 -3.04
CA ARG A 251 21.61 -5.48 -3.19
C ARG A 251 20.97 -6.85 -3.16
N ARG A 252 20.00 -7.09 -2.27
CA ARG A 252 19.45 -8.44 -2.11
C ARG A 252 18.68 -8.85 -3.35
N ILE A 253 17.96 -7.93 -3.98
CA ILE A 253 17.30 -8.19 -5.26
C ILE A 253 18.26 -8.70 -6.35
N GLN A 254 19.55 -8.31 -6.33
CA GLN A 254 20.53 -8.76 -7.32
C GLN A 254 20.82 -10.27 -7.20
N THR A 255 20.57 -10.87 -6.03
CA THR A 255 20.70 -12.34 -5.85
C THR A 255 19.64 -13.12 -6.63
N LEU A 256 18.55 -12.47 -7.06
CA LEU A 256 17.51 -13.06 -7.92
C LEU A 256 17.96 -13.17 -9.39
N ASP A 257 18.88 -12.32 -9.84
CA ASP A 257 19.15 -12.08 -11.27
C ASP A 257 19.49 -13.36 -12.05
N ASP A 258 20.42 -14.16 -11.54
CA ASP A 258 20.80 -15.42 -12.18
C ASP A 258 19.64 -16.41 -12.22
N ALA A 259 18.97 -16.65 -11.09
CA ALA A 259 17.91 -17.65 -11.01
C ALA A 259 16.69 -17.27 -11.86
N LEU A 260 16.32 -15.99 -11.85
CA LEU A 260 15.21 -15.48 -12.66
C LEU A 260 15.54 -15.51 -14.15
N ALA A 261 16.75 -15.15 -14.57
CA ALA A 261 17.17 -15.25 -15.96
C ALA A 261 17.02 -16.69 -16.50
N HIS A 262 17.51 -17.68 -15.76
CA HIS A 262 17.38 -19.11 -16.13
C HIS A 262 15.92 -19.57 -16.13
N TYR A 263 15.13 -19.14 -15.14
CA TYR A 263 13.72 -19.48 -15.07
C TYR A 263 12.92 -18.89 -16.24
N LEU A 264 13.10 -17.60 -16.56
CA LEU A 264 12.35 -16.94 -17.63
C LEU A 264 12.69 -17.49 -19.01
N GLN A 265 13.95 -17.88 -19.26
CA GLN A 265 14.31 -18.60 -20.47
C GLN A 265 13.54 -19.93 -20.58
N SER A 266 13.42 -20.65 -19.46
CA SER A 266 12.65 -21.90 -19.40
C SER A 266 11.14 -21.65 -19.55
N ALA A 267 10.61 -20.63 -18.91
CA ALA A 267 9.20 -20.26 -19.00
C ALA A 267 8.80 -19.83 -20.42
N ALA A 268 9.67 -19.16 -21.15
CA ALA A 268 9.45 -18.80 -22.56
C ALA A 268 9.33 -20.04 -23.48
N SER A 269 9.89 -21.18 -23.08
CA SER A 269 9.80 -22.43 -23.85
C SER A 269 8.49 -23.20 -23.65
N LEU A 270 7.68 -22.85 -22.63
CA LEU A 270 6.39 -23.47 -22.32
C LEU A 270 5.35 -23.04 -23.36
N GLN A 271 5.21 -23.84 -24.42
CA GLN A 271 4.51 -23.46 -25.65
C GLN A 271 3.07 -23.00 -25.41
N ASN A 272 2.39 -23.51 -24.39
CA ASN A 272 0.98 -23.19 -24.15
C ASN A 272 0.76 -22.17 -23.03
N THR A 273 1.80 -21.44 -22.61
CA THR A 273 1.77 -20.63 -21.38
C THR A 273 1.98 -19.15 -21.66
N LEU A 274 1.02 -18.32 -21.24
CA LEU A 274 1.19 -16.87 -21.11
C LEU A 274 1.90 -16.59 -19.78
N THR A 275 3.13 -16.09 -19.83
CA THR A 275 3.86 -15.67 -18.62
C THR A 275 3.78 -14.15 -18.48
N ILE A 276 3.38 -13.69 -17.30
CA ILE A 276 3.30 -12.28 -16.92
C ILE A 276 4.21 -12.09 -15.71
N VAL A 277 5.23 -11.25 -15.86
CA VAL A 277 6.17 -10.92 -14.79
C VAL A 277 5.97 -9.46 -14.43
N PHE A 278 5.68 -9.14 -13.17
CA PHE A 278 5.45 -7.74 -12.78
C PHE A 278 5.88 -7.47 -11.34
N SER A 279 5.96 -6.19 -10.98
CA SER A 279 5.95 -5.76 -9.58
C SER A 279 4.65 -5.03 -9.28
N ASP A 280 4.17 -5.09 -8.05
CA ASP A 280 2.96 -4.46 -7.56
C ASP A 280 3.14 -2.97 -7.24
N HIS A 281 4.34 -2.60 -6.78
CA HIS A 281 4.82 -1.24 -6.55
C HIS A 281 6.36 -1.20 -6.56
N GLY A 282 6.95 0.00 -6.51
CA GLY A 282 8.41 0.17 -6.39
C GLY A 282 8.92 0.06 -4.96
N ASN A 283 10.22 0.33 -4.74
CA ASN A 283 10.81 0.20 -3.41
C ASN A 283 10.23 1.24 -2.42
N ALA A 284 9.68 0.76 -1.31
CA ALA A 284 9.14 1.59 -0.22
C ALA A 284 10.11 1.73 0.97
N TYR A 285 11.34 1.23 0.85
CA TYR A 285 12.28 1.08 1.96
C TYR A 285 13.53 1.94 1.81
N GLY A 286 14.17 2.17 2.95
CA GLY A 286 15.48 2.79 3.02
C GLY A 286 15.48 4.31 2.88
N LYS A 287 16.69 4.87 2.79
CA LYS A 287 16.90 6.31 2.64
C LYS A 287 16.54 6.82 1.25
N TYR A 288 16.59 5.97 0.23
CA TYR A 288 16.32 6.36 -1.15
C TYR A 288 14.92 6.98 -1.29
N ILE A 289 13.89 6.34 -0.73
CA ILE A 289 12.51 6.86 -0.78
C ILE A 289 12.30 8.13 0.06
N GLN A 290 13.09 8.29 1.13
CA GLN A 290 12.98 9.42 2.06
C GLN A 290 13.62 10.69 1.49
N GLU A 291 14.79 10.54 0.88
CA GLU A 291 15.68 11.65 0.49
C GLU A 291 15.53 12.08 -0.97
N ILE A 292 15.07 11.18 -1.86
CA ILE A 292 15.05 11.41 -3.31
C ILE A 292 13.62 11.47 -3.85
N ASN A 293 13.30 12.50 -4.63
CA ASN A 293 11.96 12.70 -5.19
C ASN A 293 11.62 11.69 -6.29
N GLU A 294 12.59 11.36 -7.11
CA GLU A 294 12.49 10.38 -8.20
C GLU A 294 12.16 8.99 -7.63
N ALA A 295 12.75 8.62 -6.49
CA ALA A 295 12.42 7.38 -5.79
C ALA A 295 10.93 7.27 -5.45
N ARG A 296 10.28 8.40 -5.14
CA ARG A 296 8.85 8.43 -4.81
C ARG A 296 7.95 8.28 -6.01
N ILE A 297 8.41 8.70 -7.18
CA ILE A 297 7.71 8.39 -8.43
C ILE A 297 7.94 6.92 -8.78
N GLU A 298 9.17 6.43 -8.63
CA GLU A 298 9.52 5.02 -8.83
C GLU A 298 8.70 4.06 -7.95
N LEU A 299 8.37 4.45 -6.72
CA LEU A 299 7.46 3.70 -5.84
C LEU A 299 6.10 3.42 -6.48
N PHE A 300 5.60 4.30 -7.34
CA PHE A 300 4.33 4.10 -8.03
C PHE A 300 4.48 3.66 -9.50
N HIS A 301 5.71 3.33 -9.93
CA HIS A 301 6.06 2.94 -11.29
C HIS A 301 6.69 1.55 -11.35
N PRO A 302 5.92 0.47 -11.08
CA PRO A 302 6.41 -0.90 -11.21
C PRO A 302 6.66 -1.30 -12.68
N PHE A 303 7.40 -2.39 -12.89
CA PHE A 303 7.50 -3.02 -14.22
C PHE A 303 6.36 -4.01 -14.47
N MET A 304 6.10 -4.29 -15.75
CA MET A 304 5.27 -5.42 -16.20
C MET A 304 5.73 -5.90 -17.57
N PHE A 305 5.96 -7.20 -17.69
CA PHE A 305 6.34 -7.88 -18.93
C PHE A 305 5.34 -8.98 -19.26
N PHE A 306 4.95 -9.09 -20.54
CA PHE A 306 4.28 -10.28 -21.06
C PHE A 306 5.24 -11.06 -21.94
N ILE A 307 5.40 -12.35 -21.66
CA ILE A 307 6.17 -13.30 -22.47
C ILE A 307 5.16 -14.27 -23.10
N ILE A 308 5.06 -14.20 -24.43
CA ILE A 308 4.02 -14.89 -25.21
C ILE A 308 4.67 -15.81 -26.26
N PRO A 309 4.71 -17.13 -26.03
CA PRO A 309 5.16 -18.10 -27.03
C PRO A 309 4.30 -18.09 -28.28
N SER A 310 4.87 -18.48 -29.43
CA SER A 310 4.21 -18.45 -30.74
C SER A 310 2.86 -19.18 -30.78
N THR A 311 2.73 -20.30 -30.06
CA THR A 311 1.45 -21.03 -29.96
C THR A 311 0.37 -20.23 -29.22
N VAL A 312 0.73 -19.50 -28.16
CA VAL A 312 -0.21 -18.61 -27.46
C VAL A 312 -0.54 -17.41 -28.33
N ALA A 313 0.44 -16.81 -29.00
CA ALA A 313 0.23 -15.69 -29.93
C ALA A 313 -0.78 -16.04 -31.03
N ASN A 314 -0.69 -17.24 -31.60
CA ASN A 314 -1.62 -17.75 -32.60
C ASN A 314 -3.06 -17.88 -32.06
N LYS A 315 -3.22 -18.30 -30.79
CA LYS A 315 -4.53 -18.39 -30.13
C LYS A 315 -5.13 -17.02 -29.81
N LEU A 316 -4.30 -16.06 -29.40
CA LEU A 316 -4.73 -14.68 -29.13
C LEU A 316 -5.11 -13.93 -30.41
N GLY A 317 -4.46 -14.28 -31.53
CA GLY A 317 -4.68 -13.69 -32.84
C GLY A 317 -3.96 -12.36 -33.04
N VAL A 318 -3.76 -12.00 -34.31
CA VAL A 318 -2.94 -10.85 -34.74
C VAL A 318 -3.43 -9.52 -34.15
N ASN A 319 -4.74 -9.33 -34.01
CA ASN A 319 -5.29 -8.09 -33.45
C ASN A 319 -4.90 -7.92 -31.98
N SER A 320 -5.00 -8.98 -31.17
CA SER A 320 -4.64 -8.93 -29.75
C SER A 320 -3.14 -8.70 -29.59
N MET A 321 -2.30 -9.38 -30.38
CA MET A 321 -0.85 -9.18 -30.38
C MET A 321 -0.46 -7.75 -30.79
N ARG A 322 -1.16 -7.17 -31.78
CA ARG A 322 -0.98 -5.77 -32.17
C ARG A 322 -1.39 -4.80 -31.07
N SER A 323 -2.53 -5.03 -30.40
CA SER A 323 -2.96 -4.22 -29.27
C SER A 323 -1.93 -4.22 -28.14
N LEU A 324 -1.41 -5.39 -27.76
CA LEU A 324 -0.35 -5.50 -26.77
C LEU A 324 0.87 -4.68 -27.16
N GLY A 325 1.32 -4.78 -28.42
CA GLY A 325 2.43 -3.99 -28.95
C GLY A 325 2.20 -2.49 -28.86
N LEU A 326 0.99 -2.00 -29.17
CA LEU A 326 0.65 -0.58 -29.03
C LEU A 326 0.54 -0.13 -27.56
N ASN A 327 0.12 -1.04 -26.68
CA ASN A 327 -0.12 -0.76 -25.27
C ASN A 327 1.15 -0.68 -24.42
N THR A 328 2.28 -1.18 -24.92
CA THR A 328 3.61 -1.04 -24.28
C THR A 328 3.95 0.42 -23.93
N HIS A 329 3.52 1.37 -24.76
CA HIS A 329 3.73 2.81 -24.59
C HIS A 329 2.47 3.56 -24.09
N ARG A 330 1.54 2.87 -23.42
CA ARG A 330 0.31 3.46 -22.87
C ARG A 330 0.30 3.35 -21.36
N ILE A 331 -0.28 4.35 -20.69
CA ILE A 331 -0.51 4.25 -19.25
C ILE A 331 -1.57 3.18 -18.92
N ILE A 332 -1.18 2.22 -18.09
CA ILE A 332 -2.02 1.09 -17.68
C ILE A 332 -1.97 0.89 -16.16
N SER A 333 -2.84 0.02 -15.66
CA SER A 333 -2.96 -0.33 -14.24
C SER A 333 -3.28 -1.81 -14.06
N PHE A 334 -3.24 -2.31 -12.82
CA PHE A 334 -3.67 -3.68 -12.50
C PHE A 334 -5.14 -3.96 -12.82
N LEU A 335 -5.98 -2.92 -12.96
CA LEU A 335 -7.35 -3.09 -13.40
C LEU A 335 -7.37 -3.56 -14.87
N ASP A 336 -6.51 -3.02 -15.74
CA ASP A 336 -6.35 -3.47 -17.12
C ASP A 336 -5.90 -4.94 -17.17
N LEU A 337 -4.98 -5.33 -16.27
CA LEU A 337 -4.53 -6.72 -16.13
C LEU A 337 -5.67 -7.65 -15.68
N TYR A 338 -6.48 -7.25 -14.69
CA TYR A 338 -7.67 -8.03 -14.28
C TYR A 338 -8.60 -8.31 -15.45
N TYR A 339 -8.94 -7.29 -16.25
CA TYR A 339 -9.80 -7.47 -17.43
C TYR A 339 -9.17 -8.33 -18.51
N THR A 340 -7.85 -8.28 -18.66
CA THR A 340 -7.08 -9.15 -19.56
C THR A 340 -7.22 -10.62 -19.14
N LEU A 341 -6.96 -10.93 -17.87
CA LEU A 341 -7.06 -12.29 -17.32
C LEU A 341 -8.51 -12.80 -17.31
N ARG A 342 -9.47 -11.94 -16.96
CA ARG A 342 -10.90 -12.24 -17.00
C ARG A 342 -11.37 -12.59 -18.40
N TYR A 343 -10.89 -11.87 -19.43
CA TYR A 343 -11.24 -12.15 -20.82
C TYR A 343 -10.75 -13.52 -21.30
N LEU A 344 -9.56 -13.96 -20.86
CA LEU A 344 -9.02 -15.29 -21.22
C LEU A 344 -9.92 -16.44 -20.74
N VAL A 345 -10.61 -16.26 -19.61
CA VAL A 345 -11.41 -17.32 -18.99
C VAL A 345 -12.93 -17.16 -19.21
N ASP A 346 -13.38 -15.94 -19.50
CA ASP A 346 -14.79 -15.54 -19.60
C ASP A 346 -15.01 -14.51 -20.74
N SER A 347 -14.62 -14.89 -21.96
CA SER A 347 -14.62 -14.01 -23.14
C SER A 347 -16.00 -13.50 -23.58
N TYR A 348 -17.08 -14.17 -23.18
CA TYR A 348 -18.46 -13.76 -23.48
C TYR A 348 -18.96 -12.65 -22.56
N ASN A 349 -18.27 -12.40 -21.44
CA ASN A 349 -18.66 -11.39 -20.48
C ASN A 349 -18.10 -10.01 -20.88
N THR A 350 -18.91 -9.26 -21.62
CA THR A 350 -18.59 -7.91 -22.08
C THR A 350 -18.90 -6.82 -21.07
N SER A 351 -19.37 -7.18 -19.87
CA SER A 351 -19.78 -6.19 -18.87
C SER A 351 -18.58 -5.54 -18.16
N ILE A 352 -18.69 -4.22 -17.97
CA ILE A 352 -17.79 -3.41 -17.15
C ILE A 352 -18.68 -2.69 -16.11
N PRO A 353 -18.44 -2.87 -14.80
CA PRO A 353 -19.17 -2.17 -13.76
C PRO A 353 -19.13 -0.66 -13.98
N PRO A 354 -20.21 0.08 -13.66
CA PRO A 354 -20.23 1.54 -13.82
C PRO A 354 -19.07 2.27 -13.14
N GLY A 355 -18.62 1.78 -11.98
CA GLY A 355 -17.48 2.32 -11.24
C GLY A 355 -16.17 2.28 -12.03
N ASP A 356 -15.98 1.29 -12.90
CA ASP A 356 -14.74 1.07 -13.65
C ASP A 356 -14.74 1.77 -15.01
N LYS A 357 -15.92 2.07 -15.56
CA LYS A 357 -16.06 2.79 -16.84
C LYS A 357 -15.35 4.13 -16.85
N LYS A 358 -15.25 4.81 -15.69
CA LYS A 358 -14.56 6.10 -15.55
C LYS A 358 -13.06 6.02 -15.82
N TYR A 359 -12.48 4.81 -15.76
CA TYR A 359 -11.07 4.53 -16.01
C TYR A 359 -10.76 4.13 -17.47
N LYS A 360 -11.73 4.28 -18.39
CA LYS A 360 -11.59 3.97 -19.82
C LYS A 360 -11.11 2.54 -20.11
N ILE A 361 -11.51 1.58 -19.27
CA ILE A 361 -11.13 0.17 -19.39
C ILE A 361 -11.87 -0.50 -20.56
N SER A 362 -11.20 -1.42 -21.26
CA SER A 362 -11.87 -2.38 -22.17
C SER A 362 -12.25 -3.67 -21.45
N TYR A 363 -13.37 -4.28 -21.83
CA TYR A 363 -13.77 -5.59 -21.32
C TYR A 363 -12.79 -6.71 -21.72
N ARG A 364 -11.98 -6.50 -22.78
CA ARG A 364 -10.89 -7.39 -23.22
C ARG A 364 -9.53 -7.03 -22.59
N GLY A 365 -9.49 -6.02 -21.71
CA GLY A 365 -8.26 -5.51 -21.11
C GLY A 365 -7.25 -5.08 -22.16
N LEU A 366 -6.00 -5.51 -21.98
CA LEU A 366 -4.84 -5.18 -22.82
C LEU A 366 -4.86 -5.84 -24.21
N PHE A 367 -5.83 -6.72 -24.50
CA PHE A 367 -6.03 -7.25 -25.86
C PHE A 367 -6.77 -6.30 -26.80
N ASP A 368 -7.32 -5.19 -26.27
CA ASP A 368 -7.74 -4.03 -27.07
C ASP A 368 -6.78 -2.86 -26.86
N VAL A 369 -6.77 -1.93 -27.81
CA VAL A 369 -5.91 -0.74 -27.74
C VAL A 369 -6.37 0.18 -26.61
N VAL A 370 -5.45 0.50 -25.70
CA VAL A 370 -5.64 1.54 -24.68
C VAL A 370 -5.53 2.92 -25.33
N ASP A 371 -6.48 3.79 -24.99
CA ASP A 371 -6.59 5.16 -25.50
C ASP A 371 -5.26 5.93 -25.30
N VAL A 372 -4.78 6.58 -26.36
CA VAL A 372 -3.60 7.47 -26.32
C VAL A 372 -3.79 8.66 -25.39
N ASN A 373 -5.04 9.10 -25.21
CA ASN A 373 -5.40 10.24 -24.37
C ASN A 373 -5.77 9.82 -22.94
N ARG A 374 -5.39 8.61 -22.51
CA ARG A 374 -5.56 8.17 -21.12
C ARG A 374 -4.55 8.90 -20.24
N THR A 375 -5.02 9.44 -19.13
CA THR A 375 -4.22 10.18 -18.14
C THR A 375 -4.32 9.52 -16.77
N CYS A 376 -3.55 9.99 -15.77
CA CYS A 376 -3.72 9.55 -14.39
C CYS A 376 -5.10 9.86 -13.76
N ASN A 377 -5.94 10.68 -14.41
CA ASN A 377 -7.35 10.85 -14.03
C ASN A 377 -8.27 9.72 -14.57
N ASP A 378 -7.75 8.90 -15.47
CA ASP A 378 -8.38 7.70 -16.03
C ASP A 378 -7.79 6.41 -15.43
N ILE A 379 -7.00 6.53 -14.36
CA ILE A 379 -6.32 5.41 -13.71
C ILE A 379 -6.76 5.34 -12.24
N PRO A 380 -7.17 4.17 -11.74
CA PRO A 380 -7.49 4.01 -10.33
C PRO A 380 -6.22 4.18 -9.47
N ARG A 381 -6.29 5.09 -8.49
CA ARG A 381 -5.20 5.36 -7.52
C ARG A 381 -5.81 5.64 -6.16
N ILE A 382 -5.28 5.02 -5.11
CA ILE A 382 -5.71 5.26 -3.73
C ILE A 382 -4.70 6.22 -3.11
N MET A 383 -5.19 7.35 -2.59
CA MET A 383 -4.34 8.39 -2.04
C MET A 383 -3.75 8.02 -0.66
N PRO A 384 -2.62 8.63 -0.28
CA PRO A 384 -1.80 9.53 -1.09
C PRO A 384 -0.96 8.75 -2.14
N ASN A 385 -0.91 9.24 -3.37
CA ASN A 385 -0.26 8.57 -4.51
C ASN A 385 0.32 9.59 -5.49
N LEU A 386 1.44 9.30 -6.14
CA LEU A 386 2.03 10.14 -7.19
C LEU A 386 1.77 9.56 -8.58
N CYS A 387 1.36 10.42 -9.51
CA CYS A 387 1.25 10.04 -10.91
C CYS A 387 2.62 9.85 -11.54
N ILE A 388 2.77 8.80 -12.36
CA ILE A 388 3.99 8.57 -13.14
C ILE A 388 4.07 9.43 -14.41
N CYS A 389 2.95 9.99 -14.88
CA CYS A 389 2.97 10.90 -16.02
C CYS A 389 3.69 12.20 -15.69
N GLN A 390 4.57 12.60 -16.59
CA GLN A 390 5.25 13.89 -16.53
C GLN A 390 4.23 15.04 -16.44
N ASP A 391 4.57 16.06 -15.63
CA ASP A 391 3.81 17.29 -15.45
C ASP A 391 2.35 17.14 -14.96
N PHE A 392 1.95 15.93 -14.52
CA PHE A 392 0.62 15.72 -13.93
C PHE A 392 0.52 16.31 -12.52
N ASP A 393 1.51 16.01 -11.68
CA ASP A 393 1.67 16.58 -10.35
C ASP A 393 2.68 17.73 -10.45
N LEU A 394 2.16 18.97 -10.60
CA LEU A 394 2.98 20.17 -10.74
C LEU A 394 3.65 20.51 -9.42
N SER A 395 4.98 20.54 -9.41
CA SER A 395 5.75 21.02 -8.26
C SER A 395 5.47 22.51 -8.03
N LEU A 396 5.08 22.85 -6.81
CA LEU A 396 4.95 24.24 -6.41
C LEU A 396 6.27 24.70 -5.78
N THR A 397 6.65 25.94 -6.05
CA THR A 397 7.71 26.59 -5.26
C THR A 397 7.29 26.58 -3.80
N ASN A 398 8.24 26.30 -2.89
CA ASN A 398 7.97 26.28 -1.46
C ASN A 398 7.69 27.71 -0.97
N ASP A 399 6.46 28.18 -1.21
CA ASP A 399 5.95 29.41 -0.65
C ASP A 399 5.41 29.15 0.76
N THR A 400 5.44 30.17 1.62
CA THR A 400 4.90 30.04 2.97
C THR A 400 3.37 29.94 2.98
N ALA A 401 2.69 30.15 1.85
CA ALA A 401 1.24 30.11 1.76
C ALA A 401 0.73 28.66 1.85
N ASN A 402 1.41 27.71 1.22
CA ASN A 402 1.09 26.28 1.28
C ASN A 402 1.24 25.68 2.70
N ASN A 403 2.06 26.30 3.56
CA ASN A 403 2.21 25.88 4.96
C ASN A 403 0.91 26.02 5.78
N LEU A 404 -0.06 26.84 5.33
CA LEU A 404 -1.40 26.86 5.94
C LEU A 404 -2.09 25.49 5.80
N PHE A 405 -2.00 24.87 4.63
CA PHE A 405 -2.55 23.53 4.42
C PHE A 405 -1.77 22.47 5.20
N ALA A 406 -0.45 22.64 5.37
CA ALA A 406 0.37 21.77 6.21
C ALA A 406 -0.09 21.78 7.68
N TYR A 407 -0.31 22.96 8.27
CA TYR A 407 -0.85 23.07 9.63
C TYR A 407 -2.26 22.48 9.73
N PHE A 408 -3.09 22.67 8.71
CA PHE A 408 -4.42 22.06 8.66
C PHE A 408 -4.33 20.53 8.66
N ALA A 409 -3.51 19.93 7.78
CA ALA A 409 -3.30 18.49 7.71
C ALA A 409 -2.72 17.92 9.01
N LEU A 410 -1.66 18.55 9.57
CA LEU A 410 -1.09 18.18 10.87
C LEU A 410 -2.16 18.22 11.98
N GLY A 411 -3.04 19.22 11.93
CA GLY A 411 -4.20 19.33 12.81
C GLY A 411 -5.14 18.14 12.69
N GLN A 412 -5.46 17.71 11.47
CA GLN A 412 -6.29 16.52 11.24
C GLN A 412 -5.62 15.22 11.70
N LEU A 413 -4.30 15.06 11.50
CA LEU A 413 -3.57 13.90 12.05
C LEU A 413 -3.65 13.86 13.58
N ASN A 414 -3.45 15.00 14.24
CA ASN A 414 -3.60 15.13 15.69
C ASN A 414 -5.05 14.91 16.17
N ASN A 415 -6.05 15.29 15.36
CA ASN A 415 -7.45 14.98 15.64
C ASN A 415 -7.69 13.46 15.61
N ASP A 416 -7.09 12.75 14.65
CA ASP A 416 -7.21 11.31 14.53
C ASP A 416 -6.57 10.58 15.72
N ILE A 417 -5.39 11.00 16.20
CA ILE A 417 -4.76 10.48 17.43
C ILE A 417 -5.72 10.60 18.62
N GLN A 418 -6.25 11.81 18.85
CA GLN A 418 -7.19 12.09 19.94
C GLN A 418 -8.46 11.24 19.82
N ARG A 419 -9.03 11.14 18.62
CA ARG A 419 -10.26 10.35 18.38
C ARG A 419 -10.04 8.87 18.67
N GLN A 420 -8.89 8.31 18.31
CA GLN A 420 -8.57 6.91 18.57
C GLN A 420 -8.38 6.66 20.07
N LEU A 421 -7.64 7.53 20.77
CA LEU A 421 -7.49 7.46 22.22
C LEU A 421 -8.81 7.56 22.98
N LEU A 422 -9.73 8.43 22.53
CA LEU A 422 -11.07 8.56 23.11
C LEU A 422 -11.88 7.26 22.99
N LYS A 423 -11.71 6.50 21.89
CA LYS A 423 -12.39 5.22 21.67
C LYS A 423 -11.77 4.07 22.46
N SER A 424 -10.45 4.06 22.63
CA SER A 424 -9.73 2.95 23.31
C SER A 424 -9.68 3.10 24.84
N SER A 425 -9.79 4.33 25.37
CA SER A 425 -9.65 4.59 26.80
C SER A 425 -10.87 4.18 27.62
N LYS A 426 -10.63 3.37 28.67
CA LYS A 426 -11.69 2.91 29.61
C LYS A 426 -11.90 3.84 30.81
N VAL A 427 -10.97 4.77 31.10
CA VAL A 427 -11.04 5.68 32.25
C VAL A 427 -10.36 7.02 31.92
N ASN A 428 -11.04 8.14 32.20
CA ASN A 428 -10.56 9.54 32.12
C ASN A 428 -9.54 9.84 30.99
N PRO A 429 -10.00 9.85 29.72
CA PRO A 429 -9.11 10.03 28.59
C PRO A 429 -8.53 11.44 28.55
N ILE A 430 -7.21 11.53 28.41
CA ILE A 430 -6.48 12.75 28.06
C ILE A 430 -6.11 12.73 26.58
N ALA A 431 -5.84 13.89 26.00
CA ALA A 431 -5.72 14.02 24.55
C ALA A 431 -4.53 13.30 23.93
N PHE A 432 -3.43 13.18 24.66
CA PHE A 432 -2.20 12.52 24.23
C PHE A 432 -1.62 11.73 25.41
N LEU A 433 -1.09 10.53 25.15
CA LEU A 433 -0.50 9.65 26.15
C LEU A 433 0.99 9.41 25.86
N ASN A 434 1.37 8.21 25.41
CA ASN A 434 2.75 7.95 24.98
C ASN A 434 3.00 8.50 23.58
N CYS A 435 2.04 8.31 22.66
CA CYS A 435 2.03 8.93 21.34
C CYS A 435 1.79 10.42 21.52
N GLN A 436 2.83 11.18 21.21
CA GLN A 436 2.87 12.62 21.43
C GLN A 436 2.07 13.34 20.35
N ARG A 437 1.64 14.57 20.67
CA ARG A 437 1.11 15.50 19.66
C ARG A 437 2.17 15.73 18.58
N LEU A 438 1.77 15.60 17.31
CA LEU A 438 2.63 15.89 16.16
C LEU A 438 2.84 17.40 16.05
N MET A 439 4.10 17.81 15.89
CA MET A 439 4.55 19.19 15.72
C MET A 439 5.23 19.33 14.36
N LEU A 440 4.93 20.40 13.64
CA LEU A 440 5.49 20.64 12.30
C LEU A 440 6.84 21.36 12.41
N PHE A 441 7.88 20.76 11.82
CA PHE A 441 9.23 21.32 11.72
C PHE A 441 9.59 21.78 10.31
N GLY A 442 8.92 21.24 9.29
CA GLY A 442 9.16 21.62 7.90
C GLY A 442 8.13 21.05 6.94
N VAL A 443 8.07 21.66 5.75
CA VAL A 443 7.24 21.22 4.64
C VAL A 443 8.10 21.10 3.39
N GLN A 444 8.00 19.97 2.70
CA GLN A 444 8.76 19.71 1.49
C GLN A 444 7.86 19.09 0.41
N ASN A 445 8.35 19.09 -0.83
CA ASN A 445 7.76 18.38 -1.97
C ASN A 445 6.28 18.70 -2.21
N VAL A 446 5.91 19.97 -2.10
CA VAL A 446 4.55 20.45 -2.36
C VAL A 446 4.23 20.30 -3.84
N ARG A 447 3.14 19.59 -4.14
CA ARG A 447 2.68 19.28 -5.49
C ARG A 447 1.18 19.55 -5.62
N LYS A 448 0.77 20.03 -6.78
CA LYS A 448 -0.65 20.29 -7.11
C LYS A 448 -1.05 19.57 -8.38
N SER A 449 -2.19 18.90 -8.36
CA SER A 449 -2.82 18.30 -9.54
C SER A 449 -4.32 18.61 -9.59
N TYR A 450 -4.92 18.34 -10.75
CA TYR A 450 -6.31 18.66 -11.05
C TYR A 450 -7.08 17.43 -11.53
N GLY A 451 -8.20 17.15 -10.87
CA GLY A 451 -9.18 16.15 -11.28
C GLY A 451 -10.09 16.67 -12.41
N LYS A 452 -10.81 15.74 -13.08
CA LYS A 452 -11.71 16.06 -14.21
C LYS A 452 -12.83 17.05 -13.87
N ASN A 453 -13.24 17.11 -12.60
CA ASN A 453 -14.36 17.94 -12.15
C ASN A 453 -13.90 19.32 -11.62
N GLY A 454 -12.64 19.70 -11.85
CA GLY A 454 -12.05 20.92 -11.29
C GLY A 454 -11.64 20.80 -9.82
N THR A 455 -11.71 19.59 -9.24
CA THR A 455 -11.16 19.28 -7.93
C THR A 455 -9.64 19.45 -7.95
N GLU A 456 -9.10 20.25 -7.03
CA GLU A 456 -7.65 20.36 -6.87
C GLU A 456 -7.18 19.38 -5.80
N MET A 457 -5.98 18.84 -5.99
CA MET A 457 -5.33 17.96 -5.03
C MET A 457 -3.95 18.50 -4.71
N LEU A 458 -3.75 18.84 -3.44
CA LEU A 458 -2.50 19.33 -2.90
C LEU A 458 -1.83 18.20 -2.12
N LYS A 459 -0.59 17.85 -2.47
CA LYS A 459 0.20 16.80 -1.83
C LYS A 459 1.48 17.40 -1.27
N MET A 460 1.90 16.96 -0.09
CA MET A 460 3.11 17.50 0.54
C MET A 460 3.67 16.56 1.60
N ASP A 461 4.92 16.79 1.98
CA ASP A 461 5.55 16.15 3.12
C ASP A 461 5.48 17.03 4.34
N LEU A 462 5.03 16.45 5.45
CA LEU A 462 5.09 17.05 6.77
C LEU A 462 6.27 16.43 7.52
N HIS A 463 7.31 17.22 7.77
CA HIS A 463 8.40 16.84 8.66
C HIS A 463 8.01 17.17 10.09
N VAL A 464 7.97 16.16 10.94
CA VAL A 464 7.59 16.30 12.36
C VAL A 464 8.75 15.94 13.28
N GLN A 465 8.50 15.93 14.60
CA GLN A 465 9.53 15.59 15.59
C GLN A 465 10.19 14.24 15.33
N GLU A 466 11.40 14.04 15.87
CA GLU A 466 12.22 12.82 15.71
C GLU A 466 12.59 12.48 14.25
N GLY A 467 12.52 13.46 13.33
CA GLY A 467 12.88 13.30 11.92
C GLY A 467 11.85 12.50 11.11
N GLU A 468 10.63 12.37 11.63
CA GLU A 468 9.58 11.56 11.02
C GLU A 468 8.85 12.33 9.91
N ILE A 469 8.41 11.62 8.87
CA ILE A 469 7.83 12.24 7.66
C ILE A 469 6.48 11.62 7.33
N PHE A 470 5.46 12.48 7.19
CA PHE A 470 4.13 12.11 6.71
C PHE A 470 3.89 12.67 5.32
N PHE A 471 3.50 11.80 4.37
CA PHE A 471 3.03 12.21 3.07
C PHE A 471 1.52 12.39 3.12
N VAL A 472 1.01 13.59 2.83
CA VAL A 472 -0.42 13.90 2.94
C VAL A 472 -1.00 14.33 1.60
N ALA A 473 -2.28 14.02 1.39
CA ALA A 473 -3.07 14.49 0.26
C ALA A 473 -4.30 15.26 0.76
N ILE A 474 -4.48 16.48 0.27
CA ILE A 474 -5.57 17.38 0.63
C ILE A 474 -6.37 17.66 -0.63
N ILE A 475 -7.68 17.40 -0.56
CA ILE A 475 -8.61 17.71 -1.62
C ILE A 475 -9.20 19.10 -1.40
N ILE A 476 -9.22 19.90 -2.45
CA ILE A 476 -9.84 21.22 -2.50
C ILE A 476 -10.95 21.20 -3.55
N THR A 477 -12.19 21.43 -3.11
CA THR A 477 -13.37 21.42 -3.99
C THR A 477 -14.15 22.71 -3.85
N TYR A 478 -14.70 23.21 -4.96
CA TYR A 478 -15.62 24.34 -4.91
C TYR A 478 -17.01 23.89 -4.41
N ASP A 479 -17.47 24.50 -3.32
CA ASP A 479 -18.79 24.33 -2.75
C ASP A 479 -19.73 25.39 -3.34
N TYR A 480 -20.58 24.95 -4.28
CA TYR A 480 -21.56 25.81 -4.95
C TYR A 480 -22.63 26.35 -3.99
N GLN A 481 -22.93 25.67 -2.88
CA GLN A 481 -23.94 26.14 -1.93
C GLN A 481 -23.41 27.30 -1.08
N LYS A 482 -22.14 27.23 -0.68
CA LYS A 482 -21.49 28.27 0.13
C LYS A 482 -20.65 29.26 -0.67
N THR A 483 -20.63 29.13 -1.99
CA THR A 483 -19.85 29.98 -2.91
C THR A 483 -18.40 30.15 -2.45
N SER A 484 -17.78 29.05 -2.00
CA SER A 484 -16.45 29.02 -1.40
C SER A 484 -15.76 27.68 -1.65
N TYR A 485 -14.47 27.59 -1.41
CA TYR A 485 -13.73 26.32 -1.50
C TYR A 485 -13.80 25.57 -0.16
N ALA A 486 -13.80 24.25 -0.23
CA ALA A 486 -13.70 23.35 0.92
C ALA A 486 -12.39 22.57 0.83
N ALA A 487 -11.58 22.61 1.88
CA ALA A 487 -10.37 21.81 2.01
C ALA A 487 -10.59 20.66 3.00
N VAL A 488 -10.25 19.45 2.58
CA VAL A 488 -10.37 18.22 3.39
C VAL A 488 -9.06 17.43 3.27
N LEU A 489 -8.51 17.00 4.40
CA LEU A 489 -7.44 15.99 4.38
C LEU A 489 -8.07 14.69 3.85
N ASP A 490 -7.67 14.29 2.65
CA ASP A 490 -8.17 13.08 2.01
C ASP A 490 -7.55 11.87 2.70
N MET A 491 -6.22 11.72 2.59
CA MET A 491 -5.46 10.61 3.15
C MET A 491 -4.03 11.03 3.54
N TYR A 492 -3.35 10.16 4.29
CA TYR A 492 -1.93 10.27 4.60
C TYR A 492 -1.26 8.89 4.61
N ASP A 493 0.05 8.88 4.45
CA ASP A 493 0.93 7.73 4.65
C ASP A 493 2.17 8.17 5.45
N ARG A 494 2.75 7.24 6.22
CA ARG A 494 4.01 7.44 6.95
C ARG A 494 5.18 6.97 6.08
N LEU A 495 6.06 7.88 5.67
CA LEU A 495 7.21 7.55 4.82
C LEU A 495 8.40 6.98 5.60
N THR A 496 8.52 7.31 6.88
CA THR A 496 9.60 6.83 7.74
C THR A 496 9.21 5.53 8.48
N PRO A 497 10.15 4.60 8.71
CA PRO A 497 9.85 3.36 9.44
C PRO A 497 9.31 3.62 10.84
N TYR A 498 8.17 3.02 11.16
CA TYR A 498 7.43 3.28 12.40
C TYR A 498 7.24 2.04 13.30
N SER A 499 7.69 0.86 12.88
CA SER A 499 7.66 -0.37 13.69
C SER A 499 8.38 -0.21 15.03
N LYS A 500 9.44 0.61 15.08
CA LYS A 500 10.17 0.97 16.31
C LYS A 500 9.30 1.57 17.41
N PHE A 501 8.19 2.24 17.06
CA PHE A 501 7.30 2.85 18.04
C PHE A 501 6.38 1.84 18.74
N SER A 502 6.29 0.59 18.24
CA SER A 502 5.46 -0.46 18.86
C SER A 502 5.82 -0.72 20.34
N ALA A 503 7.07 -0.44 20.72
CA ALA A 503 7.57 -0.57 22.10
C ALA A 503 6.96 0.45 23.08
N CYS A 504 6.51 1.62 22.59
CA CYS A 504 5.99 2.71 23.40
C CYS A 504 4.56 3.14 23.03
N ALA A 505 4.04 2.72 21.88
CA ALA A 505 2.78 3.21 21.35
C ALA A 505 1.58 2.95 22.28
N ASP A 506 0.63 3.86 22.21
CA ASP A 506 -0.70 3.68 22.78
C ASP A 506 -1.51 2.70 21.94
N ASP A 507 -2.73 2.38 22.39
CA ASP A 507 -3.67 1.55 21.64
C ASP A 507 -4.36 2.39 20.53
N ILE A 508 -3.55 2.80 19.55
CA ILE A 508 -3.91 3.57 18.36
C ILE A 508 -3.12 3.05 17.14
N ASP A 509 -3.48 3.51 15.95
CA ASP A 509 -2.74 3.26 14.71
C ASP A 509 -1.27 3.67 14.86
N LEU A 510 -0.39 2.68 14.67
CA LEU A 510 1.04 2.86 14.85
C LEU A 510 1.64 3.87 13.85
N ALA A 511 1.06 4.00 12.65
CA ALA A 511 1.55 4.93 11.64
C ALA A 511 1.47 6.40 12.09
N LEU A 512 0.51 6.72 12.98
CA LEU A 512 0.36 8.05 13.58
C LEU A 512 1.27 8.29 14.79
N CYS A 513 1.76 7.23 15.42
CA CYS A 513 2.45 7.36 16.69
C CYS A 513 3.89 7.85 16.50
N VAL A 514 4.28 8.81 17.34
CA VAL A 514 5.68 9.15 17.63
C VAL A 514 5.81 9.23 19.14
N CYS A 515 6.66 8.36 19.71
CA CYS A 515 6.83 8.23 21.15
C CYS A 515 8.29 7.93 21.52
N ASP A 516 8.63 8.17 22.78
CA ASP A 516 9.95 7.90 23.34
C ASP A 516 10.17 6.39 23.49
N THR A 517 10.95 5.79 22.59
CA THR A 517 11.22 4.34 22.58
C THR A 517 12.05 3.87 23.77
N SER A 518 12.72 4.77 24.50
CA SER A 518 13.47 4.44 25.71
C SER A 518 12.56 4.23 26.93
N LYS A 519 11.31 4.70 26.87
CA LYS A 519 10.32 4.58 27.94
C LYS A 519 9.24 3.58 27.52
N PRO A 520 9.34 2.30 27.94
CA PRO A 520 8.34 1.29 27.60
C PRO A 520 6.96 1.67 28.15
N ARG A 521 5.91 1.12 27.53
CA ARG A 521 4.49 1.34 27.87
C ARG A 521 4.22 1.28 29.38
N ARG A 522 4.33 2.42 30.08
CA ARG A 522 4.06 2.48 31.53
C ARG A 522 2.56 2.45 31.75
N VAL A 523 2.05 1.30 32.16
CA VAL A 523 0.68 1.08 32.63
C VAL A 523 0.52 1.73 34.01
N SER A 524 0.35 3.05 34.05
CA SER A 524 -0.46 3.68 35.10
C SER A 524 -0.93 5.07 34.63
N ALA A 525 -2.25 5.20 34.50
CA ALA A 525 -2.93 6.47 34.21
C ALA A 525 -2.95 7.40 35.45
N SER A 526 -2.58 6.91 36.63
CA SER A 526 -2.77 7.59 37.92
C SER A 526 -1.67 8.60 38.30
N ALA A 527 -0.61 8.74 37.51
CA ALA A 527 0.53 9.61 37.85
C ALA A 527 1.07 10.45 36.68
N ARG A 528 0.27 10.70 35.65
CA ARG A 528 0.74 11.49 34.49
C ARG A 528 0.19 12.90 34.57
N GLN A 529 1.08 13.85 34.87
CA GLN A 529 0.80 15.27 34.65
C GLN A 529 0.44 15.43 33.17
N VAL A 530 -0.73 16.01 32.90
CA VAL A 530 -1.03 16.57 31.58
C VAL A 530 0.18 17.44 31.22
N GLN A 531 0.86 17.14 30.12
CA GLN A 531 1.84 18.07 29.55
C GLN A 531 1.03 19.30 29.12
N GLN A 532 0.79 20.22 30.05
CA GLN A 532 0.10 21.46 29.77
C GLN A 532 1.03 22.28 28.90
N PHE A 533 0.57 22.63 27.71
CA PHE A 533 1.07 23.82 27.06
C PHE A 533 0.52 25.00 27.85
N ASP A 534 1.34 25.51 28.76
CA ASP A 534 0.96 26.62 29.64
C ASP A 534 0.72 27.91 28.85
N ASP A 535 1.31 28.03 27.66
CA ASP A 535 1.09 29.16 26.77
C ASP A 535 1.20 28.79 25.27
N TYR A 536 0.10 28.93 24.53
CA TYR A 536 0.06 28.77 23.07
C TYR A 536 0.55 30.01 22.32
N SER A 537 0.74 31.14 23.01
CA SER A 537 1.26 32.38 22.42
C SER A 537 2.73 32.25 22.02
N THR A 538 3.47 31.34 22.66
CA THR A 538 4.89 31.04 22.39
C THR A 538 5.08 29.74 21.62
N MET A 539 4.03 29.20 20.98
CA MET A 539 4.14 27.98 20.18
C MET A 539 5.19 28.16 19.08
N ALA A 540 6.10 27.19 18.95
CA ALA A 540 7.06 27.15 17.85
C ALA A 540 6.31 26.94 16.53
N LEU A 541 6.51 27.88 15.59
CA LEU A 541 5.90 27.87 14.27
C LEU A 541 6.98 28.10 13.20
N LEU A 542 6.70 27.62 11.99
CA LEU A 542 7.42 27.99 10.78
C LEU A 542 7.49 29.53 10.61
N PRO A 543 8.53 30.05 9.93
CA PRO A 543 8.68 31.48 9.69
C PRO A 543 7.44 32.13 9.05
N ASN A 544 7.19 33.41 9.37
CA ASN A 544 6.06 34.23 8.89
C ASN A 544 4.67 33.83 9.43
N PHE A 545 4.61 32.87 10.35
CA PHE A 545 3.38 32.53 11.07
C PHE A 545 3.37 33.15 12.47
N LYS A 546 2.20 33.60 12.92
CA LYS A 546 2.01 34.15 14.27
C LYS A 546 0.77 33.56 14.94
N PRO A 547 0.86 33.07 16.18
CA PRO A 547 -0.31 32.62 16.92
C PRO A 547 -1.06 33.82 17.50
N VAL A 548 -2.39 33.76 17.46
CA VAL A 548 -3.29 34.67 18.18
C VAL A 548 -4.17 33.81 19.06
N VAL A 549 -4.13 34.03 20.38
CA VAL A 549 -4.86 33.24 21.36
C VAL A 549 -5.99 34.07 21.96
N ARG A 550 -7.20 33.50 22.03
CA ARG A 550 -8.38 34.12 22.65
C ARG A 550 -9.09 33.12 23.56
N SER A 551 -9.46 33.54 24.78
CA SER A 551 -10.30 32.72 25.66
C SER A 551 -11.73 32.61 25.11
N LEU A 552 -12.29 31.40 25.10
CA LEU A 552 -13.65 31.11 24.67
C LEU A 552 -14.65 31.02 25.83
N ASN A 553 -14.19 30.78 27.06
CA ASN A 553 -15.05 30.69 28.24
C ASN A 553 -14.69 31.73 29.31
N SER A 554 -15.70 32.29 29.96
CA SER A 554 -15.53 33.17 31.13
C SER A 554 -15.17 32.40 32.39
N ASP A 555 -15.67 31.17 32.53
CA ASP A 555 -15.50 30.33 33.72
C ASP A 555 -14.25 29.45 33.63
N GLY A 556 -13.10 30.05 33.94
CA GLY A 556 -11.83 29.36 34.16
C GLY A 556 -10.74 29.51 33.09
N ASN A 557 -10.99 30.27 32.01
CA ASN A 557 -9.99 30.61 30.95
C ASN A 557 -9.20 29.43 30.37
N CYS A 558 -9.77 28.22 30.34
CA CYS A 558 -9.06 27.02 29.90
C CYS A 558 -9.54 26.44 28.57
N MET A 559 -10.59 27.00 27.97
CA MET A 559 -10.92 26.78 26.56
C MET A 559 -10.42 27.96 25.75
N ILE A 560 -9.54 27.71 24.80
CA ILE A 560 -8.90 28.76 24.02
C ILE A 560 -9.02 28.51 22.52
N LEU A 561 -9.21 29.59 21.78
CA LEU A 561 -9.11 29.64 20.34
C LEU A 561 -7.69 30.05 19.96
N VAL A 562 -7.00 29.22 19.20
CA VAL A 562 -5.65 29.48 18.68
C VAL A 562 -5.76 29.69 17.17
N THR A 563 -5.48 30.90 16.71
CA THR A 563 -5.45 31.24 15.28
C THR A 563 -4.01 31.43 14.84
N ILE A 564 -3.51 30.53 13.99
CA ILE A 564 -2.19 30.61 13.38
C ILE A 564 -2.33 31.45 12.10
N LYS A 565 -1.89 32.70 12.13
CA LYS A 565 -2.03 33.67 11.02
C LYS A 565 -0.81 33.69 10.10
N HIS A 566 -1.08 33.93 8.82
CA HIS A 566 -0.15 34.21 7.73
C HIS A 566 -0.71 35.35 6.86
N ALA A 567 0.10 35.93 5.97
CA ALA A 567 -0.36 36.98 5.06
C ALA A 567 -1.54 36.51 4.18
N ASN A 568 -1.50 35.25 3.74
CA ASN A 568 -2.49 34.66 2.83
C ASN A 568 -3.66 33.96 3.56
N GLY A 569 -3.74 33.97 4.90
CA GLY A 569 -4.81 33.25 5.61
C GLY A 569 -4.49 32.84 7.05
N ALA A 570 -5.28 31.91 7.60
CA ALA A 570 -5.01 31.28 8.90
C ALA A 570 -5.54 29.86 9.00
N VAL A 571 -4.95 29.13 9.94
CA VAL A 571 -5.54 27.91 10.50
C VAL A 571 -6.02 28.18 11.91
N ILE A 572 -7.24 27.76 12.21
CA ILE A 572 -7.91 27.99 13.49
C ILE A 572 -8.03 26.65 14.22
N PHE A 573 -7.67 26.67 15.49
CA PHE A 573 -7.76 25.54 16.39
C PHE A 573 -8.51 25.92 17.66
N THR A 574 -9.16 24.95 18.27
CA THR A 574 -9.68 25.06 19.64
C THR A 574 -8.88 24.12 20.53
N ALA A 575 -8.34 24.63 21.65
CA ALA A 575 -7.59 23.83 22.61
C ALA A 575 -8.22 23.86 24.01
N ASN A 576 -8.10 22.73 24.71
CA ASN A 576 -8.56 22.53 26.07
C ASN A 576 -7.35 22.38 27.01
N THR A 577 -7.06 23.43 27.78
CA THR A 577 -5.98 23.45 28.77
C THR A 577 -6.46 23.03 30.17
N CYS A 578 -7.75 22.72 30.33
CA CYS A 578 -8.30 22.25 31.60
C CYS A 578 -7.71 20.86 31.95
N LYS A 579 -7.46 20.59 33.23
CA LYS A 579 -6.81 19.35 33.69
C LYS A 579 -7.73 18.12 33.70
N ASP A 580 -9.00 18.35 33.98
CA ASP A 580 -9.99 17.33 34.33
C ASP A 580 -11.34 17.53 33.63
N LYS A 581 -11.46 18.54 32.77
CA LYS A 581 -12.70 18.86 32.05
C LYS A 581 -12.59 18.48 30.59
N ARG A 582 -13.68 17.94 30.05
CA ARG A 582 -13.84 17.66 28.62
C ARG A 582 -15.02 18.47 28.07
N PHE A 583 -14.94 18.86 26.81
CA PHE A 583 -15.94 19.72 26.19
C PHE A 583 -16.45 19.10 24.90
N SER A 584 -17.76 19.17 24.70
CA SER A 584 -18.36 19.01 23.38
C SER A 584 -18.15 20.30 22.60
N LEU A 585 -17.54 20.18 21.43
CA LEU A 585 -17.26 21.26 20.50
C LEU A 585 -18.30 21.22 19.38
N SER A 586 -18.97 22.35 19.16
CA SER A 586 -19.68 22.66 17.93
C SER A 586 -19.08 23.92 17.35
N THR A 587 -18.75 23.89 16.06
CA THR A 587 -18.19 25.06 15.37
C THR A 587 -19.02 25.38 14.14
N GLN A 588 -19.14 26.68 13.87
CA GLN A 588 -19.66 27.18 12.61
C GLN A 588 -18.71 28.26 12.12
N LEU A 589 -18.04 27.99 11.01
CA LEU A 589 -17.16 28.92 10.33
C LEU A 589 -17.83 29.41 9.05
N ASP A 590 -18.12 30.71 9.01
CA ASP A 590 -18.65 31.37 7.81
C ASP A 590 -17.54 32.22 7.18
N SER A 591 -17.20 31.90 5.93
CA SER A 591 -16.21 32.62 5.12
C SER A 591 -16.61 32.60 3.65
N LYS A 592 -16.23 33.66 2.91
CA LYS A 592 -16.48 33.80 1.47
C LYS A 592 -15.37 33.20 0.58
N ILE A 593 -14.30 32.65 1.16
CA ILE A 593 -13.10 32.27 0.39
C ILE A 593 -12.90 30.75 0.37
N MET A 594 -12.24 30.21 1.40
CA MET A 594 -12.08 28.78 1.60
C MET A 594 -12.26 28.47 3.07
N TYR A 595 -12.97 27.39 3.38
CA TYR A 595 -13.21 26.93 4.74
C TYR A 595 -12.95 25.41 4.84
N SER A 596 -12.63 24.91 6.03
CA SER A 596 -12.63 23.47 6.30
C SER A 596 -13.93 23.08 6.98
N VAL A 597 -14.39 21.83 6.79
CA VAL A 597 -15.58 21.30 7.46
C VAL A 597 -15.48 21.53 8.97
N SER A 598 -16.51 22.17 9.55
CA SER A 598 -16.57 22.47 10.97
C SER A 598 -16.68 21.18 11.78
N PRO A 599 -15.67 20.80 12.57
CA PRO A 599 -15.75 19.56 13.32
C PRO A 599 -16.74 19.69 14.48
N THR A 600 -17.51 18.62 14.66
CA THR A 600 -18.21 18.32 15.92
C THR A 600 -17.46 17.21 16.63
N GLY A 601 -17.26 17.34 17.95
CA GLY A 601 -16.49 16.32 18.67
C GLY A 601 -16.23 16.65 20.13
N VAL A 602 -15.51 15.75 20.80
CA VAL A 602 -15.11 15.94 22.20
C VAL A 602 -13.64 16.37 22.24
N ILE A 603 -13.36 17.48 22.92
CA ILE A 603 -11.99 17.93 23.20
C ILE A 603 -11.63 17.50 24.62
N MET A 604 -10.67 16.58 24.73
CA MET A 604 -10.15 16.05 25.98
C MET A 604 -9.18 17.03 26.67
N PRO A 605 -8.89 16.88 27.98
CA PRO A 605 -7.80 17.59 28.64
C PRO A 605 -6.48 17.52 27.85
N GLY A 606 -5.85 18.67 27.62
CA GLY A 606 -4.63 18.80 26.81
C GLY A 606 -4.85 18.71 25.30
N GLY A 607 -6.10 18.63 24.85
CA GLY A 607 -6.46 18.45 23.44
C GLY A 607 -6.44 19.74 22.64
N MET A 608 -6.20 19.59 21.34
CA MET A 608 -6.23 20.68 20.38
C MET A 608 -6.81 20.17 19.08
N VAL A 609 -7.90 20.78 18.61
CA VAL A 609 -8.64 20.37 17.44
C VAL A 609 -8.55 21.44 16.36
N ALA A 610 -8.17 21.07 15.14
CA ALA A 610 -8.25 21.97 13.99
C ALA A 610 -9.71 22.17 13.59
N VAL A 611 -10.20 23.42 13.64
CA VAL A 611 -11.62 23.78 13.43
C VAL A 611 -11.87 24.63 12.19
N GLY A 612 -10.82 25.18 11.58
CA GLY A 612 -10.95 26.04 10.41
C GLY A 612 -9.65 26.19 9.63
N LEU A 613 -9.76 26.24 8.31
CA LEU A 613 -8.71 26.75 7.41
C LEU A 613 -9.30 27.92 6.63
N LEU A 614 -8.57 29.02 6.53
CA LEU A 614 -8.88 30.20 5.73
C LEU A 614 -7.68 30.50 4.85
N TYR A 615 -7.92 30.72 3.56
CA TYR A 615 -6.84 30.96 2.60
C TYR A 615 -7.34 31.80 1.43
N SER A 616 -6.53 32.77 0.99
CA SER A 616 -6.77 33.63 -0.17
C SER A 616 -5.45 33.98 -0.86
N GLU A 617 -5.37 33.79 -2.17
CA GLU A 617 -4.20 34.18 -2.97
C GLU A 617 -4.06 35.71 -3.12
N GLN A 618 -5.17 36.46 -3.05
CA GLN A 618 -5.20 37.89 -3.40
C GLN A 618 -5.07 38.85 -2.22
N SER A 619 -4.80 38.37 -0.99
CA SER A 619 -4.30 39.17 0.14
C SER A 619 -4.97 40.56 0.31
N SER A 620 -6.29 40.61 0.52
CA SER A 620 -6.93 41.79 1.13
C SER A 620 -8.29 41.40 1.72
N ASP A 621 -8.38 41.42 3.05
CA ASP A 621 -9.59 41.28 3.87
C ASP A 621 -10.40 39.98 3.74
N TRP A 622 -9.81 38.91 4.28
CA TRP A 622 -10.52 37.68 4.61
C TRP A 622 -11.31 37.87 5.91
N LEU A 623 -12.47 38.52 5.80
CA LEU A 623 -13.46 38.59 6.87
C LEU A 623 -14.09 37.21 7.08
N PHE A 624 -14.06 36.73 8.32
CA PHE A 624 -14.71 35.49 8.72
C PHE A 624 -15.40 35.69 10.06
N SER A 625 -16.50 34.98 10.27
CA SER A 625 -17.10 34.79 11.59
C SER A 625 -16.97 33.34 11.99
N ILE A 626 -16.50 33.11 13.20
CA ILE A 626 -16.48 31.78 13.79
C ILE A 626 -17.27 31.79 15.09
N ASN A 627 -18.31 30.96 15.13
CA ASN A 627 -19.05 30.66 16.33
C ASN A 627 -18.54 29.33 16.87
N VAL A 628 -18.04 29.35 18.10
CA VAL A 628 -17.52 28.16 18.78
C VAL A 628 -18.32 27.96 20.05
N GLU A 629 -19.10 26.90 20.09
CA GLU A 629 -19.84 26.48 21.28
C GLU A 629 -19.07 25.34 21.97
N CYS A 630 -18.74 25.55 23.24
CA CYS A 630 -18.02 24.58 24.06
C CYS A 630 -18.90 24.21 25.26
N ASN A 631 -19.56 23.07 25.19
CA ASN A 631 -20.41 22.57 26.27
C ASN A 631 -19.61 21.61 27.15
N MET A 632 -19.42 21.96 28.42
CA MET A 632 -18.74 21.08 29.37
C MET A 632 -19.54 19.78 29.53
N LEU A 633 -18.90 18.64 29.30
CA LEU A 633 -19.53 17.35 29.54
C LEU A 633 -19.28 16.95 30.98
N ARG A 634 -20.33 16.55 31.70
CA ARG A 634 -20.18 15.92 33.02
C ARG A 634 -19.37 14.63 32.84
N VAL A 635 -18.40 14.41 33.73
CA VAL A 635 -17.51 13.23 33.74
C VAL A 635 -18.35 11.96 33.88
#